data_AF-A0A925Z6K3-F1
#
_entry.id   AF-A0A925Z6K3-F1
#
_cell.length_a   1.000
_cell.length_b   1.000
_cell.length_c   1.000
_cell.angle_alpha   90.00
_cell.angle_beta   90.00
_cell.angle_gamma   90.00
#
_symmetry.space_group_name_H-M   'P 1'
#
loop_
_entity.id
_entity.type
_entity.pdbx_description
1 polymer ?
#
loop_
_entity_poly.entity_id
_entity_poly.type
_entity_poly.pdbx_seq_one_letter_code
_entity_poly.pdbx_strand_id
1 'polypeptide(L)'
;MKVRLTPLNIFTSVLLVSIAYLFIYRDSEGWRMLGSVSLLVMAVLSFFTDLIFRKFIKDLKRIWIIELLFIIFAAVLMLLFGRI
;
A
#
# COMPACT_ATOMS: atom_id res chain seq x y z
N MET A 1 4.37 5.72 24.12
CA MET A 1 4.26 4.88 22.92
C MET A 1 4.93 5.60 21.76
N LYS A 2 6.07 5.14 21.25
CA LYS A 2 6.72 5.75 20.07
C LYS A 2 6.08 5.15 18.81
N VAL A 3 4.98 5.74 18.34
CA VAL A 3 4.37 5.34 17.07
C VAL A 3 5.36 5.67 15.96
N ARG A 4 5.95 4.63 15.38
CA ARG A 4 6.86 4.75 14.23
C ARG A 4 6.00 4.87 12.98
N LEU A 5 5.82 6.09 12.47
CA LEU A 5 5.16 6.31 11.18
C LEU A 5 6.13 5.97 10.05
N THR A 6 5.69 5.07 9.17
CA THR A 6 6.39 4.59 7.99
C THR A 6 5.63 5.04 6.74
N PRO A 7 6.34 5.38 5.65
CA PRO A 7 5.69 5.79 4.40
C PRO A 7 4.75 4.70 3.87
N LEU A 8 5.08 3.42 4.04
CA LEU A 8 4.20 2.34 3.63
C LEU A 8 2.90 2.34 4.45
N ASN A 9 2.95 2.52 5.76
CA ASN A 9 1.75 2.60 6.61
C ASN A 9 0.83 3.80 6.26
N ILE A 10 1.39 4.92 5.81
CA ILE A 10 0.59 6.04 5.27
C ILE A 10 -0.13 5.59 3.99
N PHE A 11 0.59 4.92 3.10
CA PHE A 11 0.02 4.38 1.86
C PHE A 11 -1.08 3.33 2.13
N THR A 12 -0.88 2.43 3.09
CA THR A 12 -1.88 1.44 3.50
C THR A 12 -3.11 2.10 4.11
N SER A 13 -2.93 3.19 4.88
CA SER A 13 -4.05 3.95 5.45
C SER A 13 -4.88 4.63 4.36
N VAL A 14 -4.22 5.21 3.34
CA VAL A 14 -4.91 5.78 2.17
C VAL A 14 -5.68 4.69 1.41
N LEU A 15 -5.06 3.53 1.15
CA LEU A 15 -5.72 2.38 0.52
C LEU A 15 -6.97 1.92 1.30
N LEU A 16 -6.88 1.83 2.62
CA LEU A 16 -8.00 1.46 3.48
C LEU A 16 -9.13 2.50 3.43
N VAL A 17 -8.81 3.79 3.42
CA VAL A 17 -9.80 4.86 3.26
C VAL A 17 -10.46 4.79 1.89
N SER A 18 -9.70 4.52 0.82
CA SER A 18 -10.25 4.32 -0.53
C SER A 18 -11.18 3.10 -0.60
N ILE A 19 -10.85 1.99 0.06
CA ILE A 19 -11.73 0.81 0.16
C ILE A 19 -13.02 1.17 0.93
N ALA A 20 -12.90 1.85 2.06
CA ALA A 20 -14.05 2.28 2.86
C ALA A 20 -14.96 3.24 2.05
N TYR A 21 -14.36 4.17 1.30
CA TYR A 21 -15.09 5.08 0.42
C TYR A 21 -15.85 4.34 -0.68
N LEU A 22 -15.21 3.37 -1.37
CA LEU A 22 -15.85 2.49 -2.36
C LEU A 22 -16.96 1.61 -1.76
N PHE A 23 -16.89 1.31 -0.46
CA PHE A 23 -17.93 0.55 0.23
C PHE A 23 -19.17 1.41 0.51
N ILE A 24 -18.96 2.68 0.86
CA ILE A 24 -20.01 3.67 1.21
C ILE A 24 -20.67 4.25 -0.05
N TYR A 25 -19.88 4.71 -1.02
CA TYR A 25 -20.38 5.24 -2.28
C TYR A 25 -20.49 4.10 -3.31
N ARG A 26 -21.73 3.67 -3.59
CA ARG A 26 -22.04 2.59 -4.54
C ARG A 26 -21.87 3.10 -5.97
N ASP A 27 -20.91 2.53 -6.68
CA ASP A 27 -20.90 2.58 -8.15
C ASP A 27 -21.77 1.44 -8.72
N SER A 28 -22.58 1.74 -9.74
CA SER A 28 -23.60 0.85 -10.32
C SER A 28 -23.04 -0.24 -11.25
N GLU A 29 -21.76 -0.15 -11.61
CA GLU A 29 -21.14 -0.88 -12.74
C GLU A 29 -20.53 -2.27 -12.38
N GLY A 30 -20.72 -2.79 -11.16
CA GLY A 30 -20.20 -4.13 -10.79
C GLY A 30 -18.68 -4.26 -10.63
N TRP A 31 -17.91 -3.21 -11.01
CA TRP A 31 -16.46 -3.07 -10.78
C TRP A 31 -16.07 -3.11 -9.30
N ARG A 32 -17.05 -2.93 -8.41
CA ARG A 32 -16.86 -2.91 -6.98
C ARG A 32 -16.23 -4.21 -6.46
N MET A 33 -16.66 -5.39 -6.94
CA MET A 33 -16.20 -6.66 -6.36
C MET A 33 -14.79 -7.03 -6.83
N LEU A 34 -14.47 -6.80 -8.11
CA LEU A 34 -13.13 -7.02 -8.66
C LEU A 34 -12.12 -6.00 -8.15
N GLY A 35 -12.50 -4.71 -8.10
CA GLY A 35 -11.64 -3.63 -7.63
C GLY A 35 -11.40 -3.67 -6.11
N SER A 36 -12.44 -3.89 -5.30
CA SER A 36 -12.29 -3.88 -3.84
C SER A 36 -11.50 -5.10 -3.31
N VAL A 37 -11.67 -6.29 -3.90
CA VAL A 37 -10.87 -7.47 -3.52
C VAL A 37 -9.40 -7.26 -3.86
N SER A 38 -9.09 -6.76 -5.07
CA SER A 38 -7.71 -6.44 -5.46
C SER A 38 -7.08 -5.40 -4.54
N LEU A 39 -7.80 -4.31 -4.23
CA LEU A 39 -7.35 -3.28 -3.30
C LEU A 39 -7.14 -3.80 -1.88
N LEU A 40 -7.99 -4.70 -1.40
CA LEU A 40 -7.89 -5.30 -0.07
C LEU A 40 -6.66 -6.23 0.01
N VAL A 41 -6.43 -7.05 -1.02
CA VAL A 41 -5.21 -7.86 -1.12
C VAL A 41 -3.97 -6.96 -1.15
N MET A 42 -4.01 -5.86 -1.90
CA MET A 42 -2.91 -4.87 -1.96
C MET A 42 -2.66 -4.21 -0.59
N ALA A 43 -3.71 -3.86 0.14
CA ALA A 43 -3.61 -3.28 1.48
C ALA A 43 -3.02 -4.28 2.49
N VAL A 44 -3.44 -5.55 2.44
CA VAL A 44 -2.89 -6.62 3.28
C VAL A 44 -1.42 -6.87 2.94
N LEU A 45 -1.06 -6.99 1.66
CA LEU A 45 0.32 -7.15 1.21
C LEU A 45 1.20 -5.97 1.64
N SER A 46 0.71 -4.74 1.46
CA SER A 46 1.39 -3.53 1.92
C SER A 46 1.60 -3.55 3.44
N PHE A 47 0.59 -3.95 4.22
CA PHE A 47 0.71 -4.06 5.67
C PHE A 47 1.75 -5.10 6.11
N PHE A 48 1.74 -6.29 5.51
CA PHE A 48 2.75 -7.32 5.81
C PHE A 48 4.15 -6.88 5.41
N THR A 49 4.29 -6.18 4.29
CA THR A 49 5.58 -5.66 3.82
C THR A 49 6.13 -4.59 4.78
N ASP A 50 5.29 -3.69 5.31
CA ASP A 50 5.65 -2.73 6.35
C ASP A 50 6.15 -3.45 7.62
N LEU A 51 5.41 -4.48 8.05
CA LEU A 51 5.74 -5.28 9.23
C LEU A 51 7.10 -5.97 9.09
N ILE A 52 7.40 -6.50 7.91
CA ILE A 52 8.68 -7.13 7.57
C ILE A 52 9.80 -6.09 7.61
N PHE A 53 9.65 -4.95 6.92
CA PHE A 53 10.67 -3.88 6.94
C PHE A 53 10.95 -3.37 8.36
N ARG A 54 9.91 -3.22 9.17
CA ARG A 54 10.01 -2.80 10.57
C ARG A 54 10.68 -3.84 11.48
N LYS A 55 10.59 -5.13 11.13
CA LYS A 55 11.26 -6.23 11.85
C LYS A 55 12.72 -6.39 11.44
N PHE A 56 13.04 -6.22 10.15
CA PHE A 56 14.41 -6.32 9.63
C PHE A 56 15.26 -5.07 9.92
N ILE A 57 14.64 -3.89 9.99
CA ILE A 57 15.36 -2.62 10.14
C ILE A 57 14.95 -1.94 11.45
N LYS A 58 15.88 -1.84 12.40
CA LYS A 58 15.61 -1.19 13.70
C LYS A 58 15.59 0.35 13.62
N ASP A 59 16.21 0.93 12.60
CA ASP A 59 16.35 2.38 12.40
C ASP A 59 15.24 3.00 11.55
N LEU A 60 14.51 3.96 12.11
CA LEU A 60 13.37 4.62 11.46
C LEU A 60 13.77 5.35 10.16
N LYS A 61 14.93 6.01 10.15
CA LYS A 61 15.44 6.70 8.96
C LYS A 61 15.75 5.74 7.82
N ARG A 62 16.27 4.54 8.12
CA ARG A 62 16.55 3.50 7.12
C ARG A 62 15.26 2.89 6.57
N ILE A 63 14.25 2.67 7.42
CA ILE A 63 12.93 2.18 6.97
C ILE A 63 12.35 3.14 5.93
N TRP A 64 12.37 4.44 6.21
CA TRP A 64 11.87 5.47 5.28
C TRP A 64 12.55 5.42 3.91
N ILE A 65 13.89 5.33 3.86
CA ILE A 65 14.64 5.30 2.60
C ILE A 65 14.33 4.02 1.80
N ILE A 66 14.28 2.87 2.48
CA ILE A 66 14.08 1.57 1.82
C ILE A 66 12.66 1.43 1.30
N GLU A 67 11.66 1.87 2.07
CA GLU A 67 10.26 1.86 1.62
C GLU A 67 10.02 2.83 0.46
N LEU A 68 10.62 4.03 0.47
CA LEU A 68 10.55 4.94 -0.67
C LEU A 68 11.18 4.33 -1.93
N LEU A 69 12.36 3.69 -1.78
CA LEU A 69 13.01 3.00 -2.88
C LEU A 69 12.13 1.86 -3.43
N PHE A 70 11.47 1.11 -2.55
CA PHE A 70 10.55 0.05 -2.93
C PHE A 70 9.33 0.59 -3.69
N ILE A 71 8.73 1.70 -3.24
CA ILE A 71 7.62 2.34 -3.94
C ILE A 71 8.05 2.83 -5.33
N ILE A 72 9.21 3.48 -5.43
CA ILE A 72 9.77 3.93 -6.71
C ILE A 72 10.00 2.73 -7.63
N PHE A 73 10.59 1.65 -7.10
CA PHE A 73 10.83 0.43 -7.87
C PHE A 73 9.53 -0.22 -8.36
N ALA A 74 8.51 -0.31 -7.50
CA ALA A 74 7.19 -0.81 -7.87
C ALA A 74 6.52 0.08 -8.94
N ALA A 75 6.64 1.41 -8.83
CA ALA A 75 6.13 2.34 -9.83
C ALA A 75 6.85 2.19 -11.18
N VAL A 76 8.17 2.00 -11.17
CA VAL A 76 8.96 1.73 -12.37
C VAL A 76 8.55 0.41 -13.01
N LEU A 77 8.39 -0.67 -12.23
CA LEU A 77 7.88 -1.95 -12.71
C LEU A 77 6.49 -1.80 -13.33
N MET A 78 5.59 -1.06 -12.67
CA MET A 78 4.24 -0.82 -13.17
C MET A 78 4.26 -0.04 -14.48
N LEU A 79 5.15 0.95 -14.64
CA LEU A 79 5.35 1.65 -15.91
C LEU A 79 5.91 0.74 -17.00
N LEU A 80 6.79 -0.19 -16.65
CA LEU A 80 7.40 -1.13 -17.58
C LEU A 80 6.38 -2.16 -18.06
N PHE A 81 5.59 -2.74 -17.15
CA PHE A 81 4.52 -3.70 -17.48
C PHE A 81 3.30 -3.04 -18.12
N GLY A 82 2.94 -1.82 -17.71
CA GLY A 82 1.80 -1.08 -18.29
C GLY A 82 2.06 -0.55 -19.70
N ARG A 83 3.30 -0.65 -20.21
CA ARG A 83 3.66 -0.34 -21.60
C ARG A 83 3.80 -1.57 -22.51
N ILE A 84 3.53 -2.78 -21.99
CA ILE A 84 3.47 -4.04 -22.76
C ILE A 84 2.01 -4.35 -23.04
#